data_AF-A0A971J5T8-F1
#
_entry.id   AF-A0A971J5T8-F1
#
_cell.length_a   1.000
_cell.length_b   1.000
_cell.length_c   1.000
_cell.angle_alpha   90.00
_cell.angle_beta   90.00
_cell.angle_gamma   90.00
#
_symmetry.space_group_name_H-M   'P 1'
#
loop_
_entity.id
_entity.type
_entity.pdbx_description
1 polymer ?
#
loop_
_entity_poly.entity_id
_entity_poly.type
_entity_poly.pdbx_seq_one_letter_code
_entity_poly.pdbx_strand_id
1 'polypeptide(L)' 'MFEVSGERLEKLVAMTDLNNDQALERFQHIIDRMGLEEALRQRGIRPGDLVRIKDFEFEYME' A
#
# COMPACT_ATOMS: atom_id res chain seq x y z
N MET A 1 0.00 -12.24 -4.44
CA MET A 1 0.67 -10.98 -4.85
C MET A 1 -0.31 -10.10 -5.58
N PHE A 2 -0.56 -8.89 -5.07
CA PHE A 2 -1.45 -7.89 -5.65
C PHE A 2 -0.64 -6.68 -6.09
N GLU A 3 -0.85 -6.22 -7.32
CA GLU A 3 -0.24 -4.98 -7.82
C GLU A 3 -1.27 -3.85 -7.78
N VAL A 4 -0.87 -2.72 -7.19
CA VAL A 4 -1.70 -1.55 -7.02
C VAL A 4 -1.02 -0.39 -7.74
N SER A 5 -1.74 0.18 -8.69
CA SER A 5 -1.27 1.26 -9.55
C SER A 5 -2.28 2.40 -9.54
N GLY A 6 -1.78 3.63 -9.57
CA GLY A 6 -2.63 4.81 -9.59
C GLY A 6 -1.83 6.09 -9.41
N GLU A 7 -2.11 7.09 -10.24
CA GLU A 7 -1.28 8.30 -10.33
C GLU A 7 -1.08 9.01 -8.98
N ARG A 8 -2.11 9.05 -8.14
CA ARG A 8 -2.03 9.61 -6.78
C ARG A 8 -1.15 8.77 -5.87
N LEU A 9 -1.31 7.44 -5.91
CA LEU A 9 -0.56 6.50 -5.08
C LEU A 9 0.92 6.51 -5.46
N GLU A 10 1.21 6.50 -6.76
CA GLU A 10 2.56 6.53 -7.30
C GLU A 10 3.28 7.85 -6.97
N LYS A 11 2.58 8.99 -7.03
CA LYS A 11 3.11 10.27 -6.54
C LYS A 11 3.36 10.24 -5.04
N LEU A 12 2.43 9.68 -4.27
CA LEU A 12 2.57 9.56 -2.82
C LEU A 12 3.80 8.72 -2.44
N VAL A 13 3.93 7.53 -3.03
CA VAL A 13 5.09 6.63 -2.86
C VAL A 13 6.38 7.33 -3.26
N ALA A 14 6.41 7.98 -4.42
CA ALA A 14 7.61 8.67 -4.91
C ALA A 14 8.05 9.84 -4.03
N MET A 15 7.12 10.45 -3.28
CA MET A 15 7.40 11.55 -2.35
C MET A 15 7.60 11.09 -0.91
N THR A 16 7.35 9.82 -0.60
CA THR A 16 7.42 9.28 0.76
C THR A 16 8.72 8.51 0.94
N ASP A 17 9.45 8.81 2.00
CA ASP A 17 10.65 8.05 2.37
C ASP A 17 10.24 6.74 3.06
N LEU A 18 10.05 5.67 2.29
CA LEU A 18 9.57 4.38 2.80
C LEU A 18 10.60 3.62 3.65
N ASN A 19 11.84 4.13 3.76
CA ASN A 19 12.84 3.60 4.68
C ASN A 19 12.68 4.18 6.11
N ASN A 20 11.83 5.19 6.27
CA ASN A 20 11.53 5.79 7.56
C ASN A 20 10.20 5.24 8.10
N ASP A 21 10.25 4.55 9.24
CA ASP A 21 9.07 3.99 9.92
C ASP A 21 7.92 5.00 10.08
N GLN A 22 8.20 6.25 10.42
CA GLN A 22 7.15 7.28 10.54
C GLN A 22 6.48 7.59 9.21
N ALA A 23 7.25 7.63 8.12
CA ALA A 23 6.73 7.91 6.80
C ALA A 23 5.95 6.70 6.25
N LEU A 24 6.41 5.47 6.56
CA LEU A 24 5.71 4.23 6.25
C LEU A 24 4.36 4.13 6.97
N GLU A 25 4.31 4.45 8.26
CA GLU A 25 3.06 4.42 9.05
C GLU A 25 2.05 5.44 8.51
N ARG A 26 2.51 6.66 8.17
CA ARG A 26 1.66 7.68 7.51
C ARG A 26 1.18 7.22 6.16
N PHE A 27 2.03 6.56 5.38
CA PHE A 27 1.67 6.01 4.08
C PHE A 27 0.57 4.95 4.20
N GLN A 28 0.70 3.99 5.14
CA GLN A 28 -0.33 3.00 5.43
C GLN A 28 -1.68 3.65 5.79
N HIS A 29 -1.66 4.68 6.64
CA HIS A 29 -2.89 5.42 6.94
C HIS A 29 -3.50 6.13 5.74
N ILE A 30 -2.69 6.69 4.84
CA ILE A 30 -3.20 7.39 3.66
C ILE A 30 -3.82 6.40 2.67
N ILE A 31 -3.18 5.26 2.42
CA ILE A 31 -3.71 4.24 1.50
C ILE A 31 -4.96 3.55 2.04
N ASP A 32 -5.03 3.30 3.36
CA ASP A 32 -6.24 2.82 4.03
C ASP A 32 -7.40 3.81 3.83
N ARG A 33 -7.16 5.11 4.08
CA ARG A 33 -8.17 6.17 3.89
C ARG A 33 -8.59 6.38 2.44
N MET A 34 -7.78 5.95 1.48
CA MET A 34 -8.15 5.96 0.06
C MET A 34 -8.99 4.74 -0.34
N GLY A 35 -9.27 3.81 0.58
CA GLY A 35 -10.04 2.60 0.31
C GLY A 35 -9.20 1.49 -0.34
N LEU A 36 -7.87 1.55 -0.22
CA LEU A 36 -7.02 0.49 -0.75
C LEU A 36 -7.30 -0.85 -0.06
N GLU A 37 -7.49 -0.81 1.26
CA GLU A 37 -7.78 -2.01 2.04
C GLU A 37 -9.11 -2.66 1.62
N GLU A 38 -10.15 -1.85 1.39
CA GLU A 38 -11.42 -2.32 0.84
C GLU A 38 -11.27 -2.90 -0.58
N ALA A 39 -10.49 -2.24 -1.44
CA ALA A 39 -10.23 -2.72 -2.79
C ALA A 39 -9.50 -4.07 -2.80
N LEU A 40 -8.51 -4.24 -1.92
CA LEU A 40 -7.77 -5.49 -1.75
C LEU A 40 -8.66 -6.58 -1.13
N ARG A 41 -9.50 -6.25 -0.13
CA ARG A 41 -10.48 -7.19 0.45
C ARG A 41 -11.51 -7.65 -0.58
N GLN A 42 -12.04 -6.75 -1.42
CA GLN A 42 -12.94 -7.13 -2.51
C GLN A 42 -12.27 -8.02 -3.56
N ARG A 43 -10.95 -7.89 -3.71
CA ARG A 43 -10.12 -8.75 -4.57
C ARG A 43 -9.74 -10.07 -3.91
N GLY A 44 -10.07 -10.26 -2.63
CA GLY A 44 -9.80 -11.48 -1.88
C GLY A 44 -8.37 -11.60 -1.38
N ILE A 45 -7.71 -10.47 -1.05
CA ILE A 45 -6.41 -10.49 -0.37
C ILE A 45 -6.49 -11.28 0.94
N ARG A 46 -5.39 -11.93 1.32
CA ARG A 46 -5.27 -12.70 2.56
C ARG A 46 -4.08 -12.19 3.38
N PRO A 47 -4.10 -12.35 4.71
CA PRO A 47 -2.90 -12.17 5.51
C PRO A 47 -1.75 -13.03 4.95
N GLY A 48 -0.58 -12.43 4.77
CA GLY A 48 0.59 -13.02 4.12
C GLY A 48 0.68 -12.77 2.61
N ASP A 49 -0.33 -12.17 1.97
CA ASP A 49 -0.19 -11.76 0.57
C ASP A 49 0.67 -10.50 0.43
N LEU A 50 1.57 -10.51 -0.55
CA LEU A 50 2.38 -9.35 -0.89
C LEU A 50 1.58 -8.35 -1.73
N VAL A 51 1.60 -7.09 -1.32
CA VAL A 51 1.05 -5.95 -2.04
C VAL A 51 2.21 -5.13 -2.58
N ARG A 52 2.22 -4.95 -3.90
CA ARG A 52 3.21 -4.14 -4.60
C ARG A 52 2.60 -2.84 -5.06
N ILE A 53 3.24 -1.74 -4.68
CA ILE A 53 2.94 -0.38 -5.13
C ILE A 53 4.19 0.18 -5.79
N LYS A 54 4.23 0.13 -7.13
CA LYS A 54 5.38 0.59 -7.92
C LYS A 54 6.67 -0.16 -7.53
N ASP A 55 7.64 0.53 -6.92
CA ASP A 55 8.91 -0.02 -6.44
C ASP A 55 8.85 -0.48 -4.97
N PHE A 56 7.72 -0.27 -4.30
CA PHE A 56 7.51 -0.68 -2.92
C PHE A 56 6.70 -1.97 -2.85
N GLU A 57 7.07 -2.87 -1.94
CA GLU A 57 6.37 -4.12 -1.68
C GLU A 57 6.27 -4.34 -0.18
N PHE A 58 5.09 -4.74 0.29
CA PHE A 58 4.84 -5.04 1.68
C PHE A 58 3.92 -6.25 1.83
N GLU A 59 4.02 -6.94 2.95
CA GLU A 59 3.12 -8.04 3.28
C GLU A 59 1.86 -7.49 3.96
N TYR A 60 0.69 -7.96 3.51
CA TYR A 60 -0.57 -7.66 4.14
C TYR A 60 -0.70 -8.49 5.42
N MET A 61 -0.86 -7.85 6.59
CA MET A 61 -0.85 -8.55 7.89
C MET A 61 -2.22 -8.84 8.52
N GLU A 62 -3.33 -8.37 7.94
CA GLU A 62 -4.72 -8.43 8.47
C GLU A 62 -5.01 -7.64 9.76
#